data_AF-A0AAV9ZJC1-F1
#
_entry.id   AF-A0AAV9ZJC1-F1
#
_cell.length_a   1.000
_cell.length_b   1.000
_cell.length_c   1.000
_cell.angle_alpha   90.00
_cell.angle_beta   90.00
_cell.angle_gamma   90.00
#
_symmetry.space_group_name_H-M   'P 1'
#
loop_
_entity.id
_entity.type
_entity.pdbx_description
1 polymer ?
#
loop_
_entity_poly.entity_id
_entity_poly.type
_entity_poly.pdbx_seq_one_letter_code
_entity_poly.pdbx_strand_id
1 'polypeptide(L)'
;GLFYVLCIFLLSLTQVGQFYQVFLAQAVGMGVFPALMFLPSFAIVSHHFRRRRVIAMGIVTSGAAWGGVIFPVMLNQLGKRTKLTTGIRVSGGMIGAMLLFANLTMKTRPAARLLKPGESSSPNWKSIFTDKGYLTSRVAFFTSLGLLYPFFYLQLYASTNGVRKELGLYLLTLLNGGSIFGRLVNNSLAPHIGAFNLVFGSLYACAGLIFVMQRIKTFADLACFAVLYGFTSELDASLMPAIFVSFSDYPEEYAVRLSIAISVVAPAILAGNPISGALLEPTGKLTWQRPIIFRAIMVALGATLVLVSRILYIKRKGKGQWV
;
A
#
# COMPACT_ATOMS: atom_id res chain seq x y z
N GLY A 1 -10.11 0.11 -17.17
CA GLY A 1 -11.20 -0.65 -16.54
C GLY A 1 -11.39 -1.99 -17.21
N LEU A 2 -11.90 -2.01 -18.43
CA LEU A 2 -12.22 -3.23 -19.20
C LEU A 2 -11.05 -4.24 -19.26
N PHE A 3 -9.86 -3.79 -19.65
CA PHE A 3 -8.69 -4.66 -19.75
C PHE A 3 -8.28 -5.31 -18.42
N TYR A 4 -8.47 -4.63 -17.29
CA TYR A 4 -8.20 -5.20 -15.97
C TYR A 4 -9.16 -6.35 -15.65
N VAL A 5 -10.46 -6.16 -15.93
CA VAL A 5 -11.47 -7.20 -15.77
C VAL A 5 -11.17 -8.38 -16.70
N LEU A 6 -10.80 -8.10 -17.94
CA LEU A 6 -10.40 -9.12 -18.92
C LEU A 6 -9.21 -9.95 -18.41
N CYS A 7 -8.17 -9.32 -17.82
CA CYS A 7 -7.05 -10.05 -17.23
C CYS A 7 -7.47 -10.97 -16.07
N ILE A 8 -8.45 -10.57 -15.25
CA ILE A 8 -9.00 -11.44 -14.19
C ILE A 8 -9.74 -12.64 -14.79
N PHE A 9 -10.50 -12.44 -15.86
CA PHE A 9 -11.14 -13.56 -16.55
C PHE A 9 -10.14 -14.47 -17.26
N LEU A 10 -9.06 -13.92 -17.85
CA LEU A 10 -7.95 -14.70 -18.39
C LEU A 10 -7.28 -15.54 -17.31
N LEU A 11 -7.14 -15.02 -16.09
CA LEU A 11 -6.62 -15.78 -14.95
C LEU A 11 -7.50 -17.00 -14.63
N SER A 12 -8.82 -16.92 -14.84
CA SER A 12 -9.70 -18.08 -14.68
C SER A 12 -9.51 -19.16 -15.77
N LEU A 13 -8.89 -18.85 -16.89
CA LEU A 13 -8.68 -19.75 -18.02
C LEU A 13 -7.30 -20.42 -18.00
N THR A 14 -6.42 -20.03 -17.08
CA THR A 14 -5.07 -20.56 -17.01
C THR A 14 -5.07 -22.04 -16.66
N GLN A 15 -4.29 -22.83 -17.39
CA GLN A 15 -4.16 -24.27 -17.15
C GLN A 15 -3.12 -24.57 -16.07
N VAL A 16 -3.35 -25.66 -15.34
CA VAL A 16 -2.41 -26.16 -14.31
C VAL A 16 -1.10 -26.54 -15.00
N GLY A 17 0.03 -26.01 -14.51
CA GLY A 17 1.37 -26.25 -15.06
C GLY A 17 1.89 -25.17 -16.02
N GLN A 18 1.06 -24.21 -16.45
CA GLN A 18 1.46 -23.14 -17.36
C GLN A 18 1.72 -21.81 -16.61
N PHE A 19 2.86 -21.73 -15.90
CA PHE A 19 3.22 -20.55 -15.10
C PHE A 19 3.24 -19.25 -15.91
N TYR A 20 3.64 -19.30 -17.19
CA TYR A 20 3.66 -18.14 -18.07
C TYR A 20 2.27 -17.48 -18.20
N GLN A 21 1.19 -18.27 -18.26
CA GLN A 21 -0.17 -17.73 -18.39
C GLN A 21 -0.60 -16.97 -17.12
N VAL A 22 -0.26 -17.52 -15.94
CA VAL A 22 -0.52 -16.87 -14.65
C VAL A 22 0.31 -15.60 -14.51
N PHE A 23 1.60 -15.66 -14.87
CA PHE A 23 2.49 -14.51 -14.83
C PHE A 23 2.01 -13.37 -15.73
N LEU A 24 1.63 -13.67 -16.97
CA LEU A 24 1.16 -12.66 -17.91
C LEU A 24 -0.17 -12.03 -17.47
N ALA A 25 -1.14 -12.85 -17.06
CA ALA A 25 -2.45 -12.36 -16.64
C ALA A 25 -2.39 -11.57 -15.31
N GLN A 26 -1.67 -12.10 -14.32
CA GLN A 26 -1.66 -11.57 -12.96
C GLN A 26 -0.51 -10.57 -12.70
N ALA A 27 0.72 -10.88 -13.09
CA ALA A 27 1.85 -9.97 -12.79
C ALA A 27 1.88 -8.78 -13.77
N VAL A 28 1.71 -9.04 -15.07
CA VAL A 28 1.74 -7.98 -16.09
C VAL A 28 0.37 -7.31 -16.22
N GLY A 29 -0.67 -8.07 -16.56
CA GLY A 29 -2.01 -7.54 -16.81
C GLY A 29 -2.62 -6.85 -15.60
N MET A 30 -2.72 -7.56 -14.48
CA MET A 30 -3.23 -6.98 -13.23
C MET A 30 -2.25 -6.01 -12.53
N GLY A 31 -1.03 -5.82 -13.05
CA GLY A 31 -0.11 -4.77 -12.60
C GLY A 31 -0.30 -3.45 -13.36
N VAL A 32 -0.23 -3.51 -14.70
CA VAL A 32 -0.24 -2.32 -15.57
C VAL A 32 -1.57 -1.59 -15.54
N PHE A 33 -2.70 -2.29 -15.70
CA PHE A 33 -3.99 -1.63 -15.85
C PHE A 33 -4.47 -0.90 -14.58
N PRO A 34 -4.32 -1.46 -13.36
CA PRO A 34 -4.61 -0.71 -12.14
C PRO A 34 -3.71 0.51 -11.96
N ALA A 35 -2.42 0.42 -12.31
CA ALA A 35 -1.50 1.56 -12.21
C ALA A 35 -1.96 2.74 -13.09
N LEU A 36 -2.40 2.47 -14.32
CA LEU A 36 -2.97 3.48 -15.23
C LEU A 36 -4.26 4.11 -14.68
N MET A 37 -5.07 3.35 -13.94
CA MET A 37 -6.31 3.83 -13.35
C MET A 37 -6.11 4.56 -12.02
N PHE A 38 -5.05 4.24 -11.28
CA PHE A 38 -4.80 4.75 -9.93
C PHE A 38 -4.63 6.26 -9.92
N LEU A 39 -3.72 6.80 -10.74
CA LEU A 39 -3.43 8.24 -10.81
C LEU A 39 -4.67 9.10 -11.16
N PRO A 40 -5.41 8.86 -12.26
CA PRO A 40 -6.57 9.68 -12.60
C PRO A 40 -7.69 9.59 -11.55
N SER A 41 -7.87 8.42 -10.91
CA SER A 41 -8.88 8.26 -9.85
C SER A 41 -8.61 9.17 -8.66
N PHE A 42 -7.34 9.24 -8.21
CA PHE A 42 -6.93 10.14 -7.13
C PHE A 42 -7.00 11.61 -7.56
N ALA A 43 -6.66 11.93 -8.81
CA ALA A 43 -6.76 13.30 -9.32
C ALA A 43 -8.21 13.82 -9.25
N ILE A 44 -9.19 13.05 -9.75
CA ILE A 44 -10.61 13.45 -9.77
C ILE A 44 -11.13 13.77 -8.37
N VAL A 45 -10.85 12.90 -7.39
CA VAL A 45 -11.27 13.09 -5.99
C VAL A 45 -10.63 14.34 -5.39
N SER A 46 -9.34 14.55 -5.67
CA SER A 46 -8.59 15.74 -5.22
C SER A 46 -9.20 17.04 -5.75
N HIS A 47 -9.64 17.05 -7.01
CA HIS A 47 -10.26 18.22 -7.63
C HIS A 47 -11.66 18.51 -7.10
N HIS A 48 -12.44 17.47 -6.76
CA HIS A 48 -13.81 17.66 -6.30
C HIS A 48 -13.87 18.20 -4.87
N PHE A 49 -12.95 17.79 -4.01
CA PHE A 49 -12.93 18.13 -2.57
C PHE A 49 -11.70 18.95 -2.20
N ARG A 50 -11.77 20.29 -2.28
CA ARG A 50 -10.64 21.18 -1.92
C ARG A 50 -10.47 21.36 -0.41
N ARG A 51 -11.54 21.68 0.32
CA ARG A 51 -11.51 21.96 1.77
C ARG A 51 -11.40 20.72 2.66
N ARG A 52 -11.96 19.59 2.21
CA ARG A 52 -11.95 18.29 2.93
C ARG A 52 -11.17 17.22 2.18
N ARG A 53 -10.14 17.62 1.42
CA ARG A 53 -9.36 16.73 0.53
C ARG A 53 -8.82 15.50 1.25
N VAL A 54 -8.22 15.71 2.43
CA VAL A 54 -7.55 14.66 3.20
C VAL A 54 -8.56 13.60 3.69
N ILE A 55 -9.74 14.03 4.17
CA ILE A 55 -10.81 13.12 4.60
C ILE A 55 -11.39 12.36 3.41
N ALA A 56 -11.65 13.07 2.30
CA ALA A 56 -12.16 12.43 1.07
C ALA A 56 -11.18 11.37 0.53
N MET A 57 -9.88 11.67 0.56
CA MET A 57 -8.83 10.70 0.22
C MET A 57 -8.84 9.51 1.17
N GLY A 58 -8.93 9.73 2.49
CA GLY A 58 -9.02 8.65 3.48
C GLY A 58 -10.22 7.72 3.25
N ILE A 59 -11.37 8.25 2.83
CA ILE A 59 -12.56 7.45 2.47
C ILE A 59 -12.28 6.62 1.20
N VAL A 60 -11.70 7.22 0.17
CA VAL A 60 -11.40 6.54 -1.08
C VAL A 60 -10.35 5.45 -0.88
N THR A 61 -9.27 5.74 -0.13
CA THR A 61 -8.25 4.75 0.18
C THR A 61 -8.81 3.63 1.03
N SER A 62 -9.73 3.90 1.96
CA SER A 62 -10.42 2.86 2.78
C SER A 62 -11.06 1.75 1.94
N GLY A 63 -11.46 2.03 0.69
CA GLY A 63 -11.94 1.02 -0.24
C GLY A 63 -10.98 -0.14 -0.47
N ALA A 64 -9.66 0.10 -0.45
CA ALA A 64 -8.66 -0.96 -0.60
C ALA A 64 -8.66 -1.94 0.60
N ALA A 65 -8.91 -1.44 1.81
CA ALA A 65 -8.97 -2.29 3.01
C ALA A 65 -10.27 -3.11 3.04
N TRP A 66 -11.39 -2.51 2.61
CA TRP A 66 -12.61 -3.26 2.35
C TRP A 66 -12.42 -4.38 1.33
N GLY A 67 -11.68 -4.12 0.23
CA GLY A 67 -11.28 -5.17 -0.71
C GLY A 67 -10.46 -6.27 -0.03
N GLY A 68 -9.51 -5.90 0.83
CA GLY A 68 -8.69 -6.83 1.64
C GLY A 68 -9.50 -7.68 2.63
N VAL A 69 -10.71 -7.26 3.00
CA VAL A 69 -11.65 -8.07 3.80
C VAL A 69 -12.54 -8.94 2.90
N ILE A 70 -13.17 -8.34 1.91
CA ILE A 70 -14.22 -8.98 1.09
C ILE A 70 -13.64 -10.10 0.23
N PHE A 71 -12.55 -9.85 -0.51
CA PHE A 71 -12.03 -10.83 -1.47
C PHE A 71 -11.50 -12.11 -0.80
N PRO A 72 -10.69 -12.05 0.28
CA PRO A 72 -10.23 -13.27 0.94
C PRO A 72 -11.38 -14.09 1.55
N VAL A 73 -12.36 -13.44 2.17
CA VAL A 73 -13.53 -14.13 2.75
C VAL A 73 -14.37 -14.78 1.65
N MET A 74 -14.63 -14.04 0.57
CA MET A 74 -15.40 -14.53 -0.58
C MET A 74 -14.71 -15.72 -1.25
N LEU A 75 -13.41 -15.62 -1.54
CA LEU A 75 -12.65 -16.71 -2.15
C LEU A 75 -12.56 -17.94 -1.24
N ASN A 76 -12.50 -17.76 0.08
CA ASN A 76 -12.49 -18.86 1.03
C ASN A 76 -13.84 -19.61 1.03
N GLN A 77 -14.95 -18.88 1.14
CA GLN A 77 -16.29 -19.48 1.16
C GLN A 77 -16.64 -20.14 -0.18
N LEU A 78 -16.29 -19.50 -1.30
CA LEU A 78 -16.47 -20.07 -2.63
C LEU A 78 -15.56 -21.27 -2.86
N GLY A 79 -14.31 -21.23 -2.38
CA GLY A 79 -13.37 -22.34 -2.49
C GLY A 79 -13.79 -23.59 -1.72
N LYS A 80 -14.53 -23.44 -0.62
CA LYS A 80 -15.14 -24.57 0.11
C LYS A 80 -16.29 -25.24 -0.64
N ARG A 81 -16.99 -24.51 -1.51
CA ARG A 81 -18.23 -24.95 -2.17
C ARG A 81 -18.07 -25.23 -3.66
N THR A 82 -17.08 -24.63 -4.31
CA THR A 82 -16.90 -24.60 -5.77
C THR A 82 -15.43 -24.61 -6.16
N LYS A 83 -15.14 -24.75 -7.45
CA LYS A 83 -13.76 -24.65 -7.98
C LYS A 83 -13.24 -23.22 -7.84
N LEU A 84 -11.95 -23.07 -7.53
CA LEU A 84 -11.26 -21.77 -7.41
C LEU A 84 -11.48 -20.87 -8.65
N THR A 85 -11.56 -21.47 -9.84
CA THR A 85 -11.87 -20.76 -11.10
C THR A 85 -13.20 -20.00 -11.06
N THR A 86 -14.21 -20.57 -10.40
CA THR A 86 -15.52 -19.90 -10.21
C THR A 86 -15.37 -18.71 -9.27
N GLY A 87 -14.59 -18.86 -8.19
CA GLY A 87 -14.26 -17.74 -7.29
C GLY A 87 -13.57 -16.58 -7.98
N ILE A 88 -12.63 -16.86 -8.89
CA ILE A 88 -11.94 -15.84 -9.69
C ILE A 88 -12.93 -15.11 -10.62
N ARG A 89 -13.84 -15.84 -11.30
CA ARG A 89 -14.87 -15.25 -12.17
C ARG A 89 -15.84 -14.36 -11.41
N VAL A 90 -16.31 -14.82 -10.24
CA VAL A 90 -17.20 -14.02 -9.38
C VAL A 90 -16.49 -12.74 -8.92
N SER A 91 -15.20 -12.84 -8.56
CA SER A 91 -14.37 -11.67 -8.20
C SER A 91 -14.25 -10.69 -9.36
N GLY A 92 -13.98 -11.18 -10.58
CA GLY A 92 -13.94 -10.37 -11.79
C GLY A 92 -15.26 -9.69 -12.11
N GLY A 93 -16.38 -10.39 -11.94
CA GLY A 93 -17.73 -9.84 -12.11
C GLY A 93 -18.04 -8.72 -11.12
N MET A 94 -17.71 -8.91 -9.84
CA MET A 94 -17.89 -7.89 -8.80
C MET A 94 -17.05 -6.64 -9.10
N ILE A 95 -15.77 -6.81 -9.43
CA ILE A 95 -14.88 -5.71 -9.82
C ILE A 95 -15.41 -4.99 -11.08
N GLY A 96 -15.89 -5.75 -12.07
CA GLY A 96 -16.50 -5.20 -13.27
C GLY A 96 -17.73 -4.34 -12.97
N ALA A 97 -18.62 -4.81 -12.10
CA ALA A 97 -19.80 -4.06 -11.67
C ALA A 97 -19.42 -2.76 -10.92
N MET A 98 -18.43 -2.83 -10.03
CA MET A 98 -17.93 -1.65 -9.31
C MET A 98 -17.28 -0.64 -10.26
N LEU A 99 -16.51 -1.10 -11.25
CA LEU A 99 -15.92 -0.23 -12.26
C LEU A 99 -16.97 0.38 -13.19
N LEU A 100 -18.01 -0.37 -13.56
CA LEU A 100 -19.12 0.15 -14.34
C LEU A 100 -19.83 1.26 -13.58
N PHE A 101 -20.16 1.02 -12.30
CA PHE A 101 -20.75 2.03 -11.43
C PHE A 101 -19.85 3.26 -11.28
N ALA A 102 -18.53 3.07 -11.12
CA ALA A 102 -17.57 4.17 -11.06
C ALA A 102 -17.57 5.01 -12.35
N ASN A 103 -17.59 4.38 -13.53
CA ASN A 103 -17.64 5.10 -14.81
C ASN A 103 -18.95 5.88 -15.00
N LEU A 104 -20.09 5.36 -14.51
CA LEU A 104 -21.39 6.03 -14.60
C LEU A 104 -21.51 7.22 -13.62
N THR A 105 -20.79 7.17 -12.50
CA THR A 105 -20.90 8.17 -11.42
C THR A 105 -19.77 9.21 -11.43
N MET A 106 -18.57 8.86 -11.89
CA MET A 106 -17.44 9.79 -11.96
C MET A 106 -17.69 10.85 -13.02
N LYS A 107 -17.91 12.08 -12.56
CA LYS A 107 -17.94 13.27 -13.42
C LYS A 107 -16.67 14.07 -13.21
N THR A 108 -15.95 14.34 -14.29
CA THR A 108 -14.88 15.34 -14.28
C THR A 108 -15.54 16.71 -14.07
N ARG A 109 -15.18 17.42 -12.99
CA ARG A 109 -15.58 18.83 -12.87
C ARG A 109 -14.75 19.65 -13.86
N PRO A 110 -15.37 20.42 -14.76
CA PRO A 110 -14.67 21.29 -15.70
C PRO A 110 -14.16 22.57 -15.01
N ALA A 111 -13.39 22.43 -13.92
CA ALA A 111 -12.87 23.56 -13.14
C ALA A 111 -11.36 23.50 -12.89
N ALA A 112 -10.64 22.55 -13.50
CA ALA A 112 -9.21 22.70 -13.67
C ALA A 112 -9.01 23.48 -14.97
N ARG A 113 -8.73 24.77 -14.83
CA ARG A 113 -8.00 25.58 -15.82
C ARG A 113 -7.04 24.63 -16.55
N LEU A 114 -7.39 24.24 -17.78
CA LEU A 114 -6.45 23.62 -18.69
C LEU A 114 -5.22 24.52 -18.58
N LEU A 115 -4.07 23.96 -18.18
CA LEU A 115 -2.80 24.64 -18.33
C LEU A 115 -2.86 25.31 -19.69
N LYS A 116 -2.78 26.64 -19.73
CA LYS A 116 -2.85 27.34 -21.01
C LYS A 116 -1.82 26.65 -21.92
N PRO A 117 -2.17 26.21 -23.12
CA PRO A 117 -1.22 25.56 -24.02
C PRO A 117 -0.03 26.53 -24.20
N GLY A 118 1.12 26.22 -23.59
CA GLY A 118 2.30 27.09 -23.55
C GLY A 118 2.84 27.47 -22.16
N GLU A 119 2.11 27.23 -21.06
CA GLU A 119 2.59 27.47 -19.68
C GLU A 119 3.16 26.20 -19.00
N SER A 120 3.41 25.11 -19.72
CA SER A 120 4.08 23.94 -19.13
C SER A 120 5.60 24.14 -19.15
N SER A 121 6.15 24.63 -18.05
CA SER A 121 7.60 24.59 -17.84
C SER A 121 8.03 23.13 -17.72
N SER A 122 8.91 22.68 -18.62
CA SER A 122 9.41 21.30 -18.56
C SER A 122 9.93 20.99 -17.14
N PRO A 123 9.65 19.78 -16.60
CA PRO A 123 10.07 19.44 -15.24
C PRO A 123 11.56 19.70 -15.09
N ASN A 124 11.96 20.42 -14.04
CA ASN A 124 13.37 20.70 -13.81
C ASN A 124 14.05 19.42 -13.29
N TRP A 125 14.48 18.56 -14.22
CA TRP A 125 15.12 17.28 -13.93
C TRP A 125 16.31 17.43 -12.99
N LYS A 126 17.09 18.51 -13.12
CA LYS A 126 18.23 18.78 -12.23
C LYS A 126 17.78 19.00 -10.79
N SER A 127 16.70 19.73 -10.56
CA SER A 127 16.12 19.93 -9.22
C SER A 127 15.64 18.59 -8.62
N ILE A 128 14.93 17.79 -9.42
CA ILE A 128 14.38 16.49 -8.99
C ILE A 128 15.49 15.51 -8.58
N PHE A 129 16.61 15.47 -9.31
CA PHE A 129 17.71 14.55 -9.02
C PHE A 129 18.72 15.08 -8.00
N THR A 130 18.70 16.38 -7.65
CA THR A 130 19.67 16.98 -6.71
C THR A 130 19.07 17.24 -5.32
N ASP A 131 17.74 17.24 -5.19
CA ASP A 131 17.06 17.44 -3.91
C ASP A 131 17.36 16.29 -2.94
N LYS A 132 18.26 16.56 -1.98
CA LYS A 132 18.74 15.59 -0.99
C LYS A 132 17.61 15.03 -0.13
N GLY A 133 16.65 15.87 0.28
CA GLY A 133 15.53 15.41 1.11
C GLY A 133 14.61 14.46 0.34
N TYR A 134 14.33 14.79 -0.92
CA TYR A 134 13.58 13.92 -1.83
C TYR A 134 14.33 12.63 -2.16
N LEU A 135 15.63 12.70 -2.45
CA LEU A 135 16.50 11.53 -2.63
C LEU A 135 16.46 10.60 -1.42
N THR A 136 16.66 11.11 -0.20
CA THR A 136 16.60 10.30 1.02
C THR A 136 15.20 9.69 1.22
N SER A 137 14.13 10.41 0.91
CA SER A 137 12.76 9.87 1.00
C SER A 137 12.51 8.72 0.01
N ARG A 138 13.17 8.72 -1.17
CA ARG A 138 13.09 7.61 -2.12
C ARG A 138 13.83 6.37 -1.62
N VAL A 139 14.93 6.56 -0.90
CA VAL A 139 15.69 5.47 -0.27
C VAL A 139 14.96 4.89 0.96
N ALA A 140 13.84 5.50 1.40
CA ALA A 140 12.87 4.82 2.27
C ALA A 140 12.21 3.58 1.62
N PHE A 141 12.64 3.18 0.41
CA PHE A 141 12.61 1.82 -0.15
C PHE A 141 12.67 0.69 0.89
N PHE A 142 13.57 0.80 1.87
CA PHE A 142 13.72 -0.22 2.92
C PHE A 142 12.44 -0.44 3.74
N THR A 143 11.62 0.59 3.91
CA THR A 143 10.31 0.48 4.57
C THR A 143 9.42 -0.53 3.86
N SER A 144 9.40 -0.50 2.52
CA SER A 144 8.58 -1.36 1.68
C SER A 144 9.10 -2.80 1.60
N LEU A 145 10.38 -3.03 1.89
CA LEU A 145 10.91 -4.39 2.12
C LEU A 145 10.34 -5.01 3.39
N GLY A 146 9.74 -4.22 4.29
CA GLY A 146 9.29 -4.64 5.61
C GLY A 146 7.77 -4.72 5.78
N LEU A 147 7.07 -3.64 5.39
CA LEU A 147 5.67 -3.36 5.76
C LEU A 147 4.64 -4.41 5.34
N LEU A 148 4.86 -5.10 4.23
CA LEU A 148 3.88 -6.09 3.77
C LEU A 148 3.97 -7.41 4.52
N TYR A 149 5.00 -7.63 5.33
CA TYR A 149 5.26 -8.93 5.95
C TYR A 149 4.06 -9.49 6.74
N PRO A 150 3.44 -8.75 7.67
CA PRO A 150 2.27 -9.27 8.40
C PRO A 150 1.06 -9.54 7.51
N PHE A 151 0.86 -8.79 6.42
CA PHE A 151 -0.26 -9.05 5.50
C PHE A 151 -0.17 -10.43 4.85
N PHE A 152 1.04 -10.92 4.56
CA PHE A 152 1.25 -12.21 3.88
C PHE A 152 1.51 -13.36 4.85
N TYR A 153 2.28 -13.13 5.92
CA TYR A 153 2.80 -14.20 6.77
C TYR A 153 2.05 -14.37 8.09
N LEU A 154 1.18 -13.44 8.51
CA LEU A 154 0.49 -13.54 9.80
C LEU A 154 -0.41 -14.77 9.90
N GLN A 155 -1.14 -15.12 8.83
CA GLN A 155 -2.00 -16.31 8.83
C GLN A 155 -1.18 -17.60 8.94
N LEU A 156 -0.07 -17.69 8.18
CA LEU A 156 0.84 -18.83 8.23
C LEU A 156 1.51 -18.95 9.60
N TYR A 157 1.90 -17.81 10.19
CA TYR A 157 2.43 -17.75 11.54
C TYR A 157 1.42 -18.26 12.57
N ALA A 158 0.17 -17.81 12.52
CA ALA A 158 -0.87 -18.29 13.41
C ALA A 158 -1.08 -19.80 13.28
N SER A 159 -1.19 -20.31 12.05
CA SER A 159 -1.41 -21.74 11.79
C SER A 159 -0.26 -22.62 12.29
N THR A 160 0.98 -22.16 12.21
CA THR A 160 2.16 -22.92 12.66
C THR A 160 2.36 -22.89 14.18
N ASN A 161 1.70 -21.96 14.89
CA ASN A 161 1.68 -21.89 16.35
C ASN A 161 0.39 -22.48 16.96
N GLY A 162 -0.34 -23.31 16.21
CA GLY A 162 -1.50 -24.06 16.72
C GLY A 162 -2.84 -23.31 16.71
N VAL A 163 -2.92 -22.11 16.13
CA VAL A 163 -4.20 -21.41 15.96
C VAL A 163 -5.03 -22.12 14.89
N ARG A 164 -6.31 -22.36 15.18
CA ARG A 164 -7.25 -22.98 14.25
C ARG A 164 -7.29 -22.20 12.93
N LYS A 165 -7.24 -22.90 11.79
CA LYS A 165 -7.22 -22.29 10.45
C LYS A 165 -8.36 -21.29 10.22
N GLU A 166 -9.55 -21.60 10.73
CA GLU A 166 -10.73 -20.73 10.68
C GLU A 166 -10.50 -19.37 11.38
N LEU A 167 -9.87 -19.40 12.56
CA LEU A 167 -9.51 -18.21 13.32
C LEU A 167 -8.37 -17.44 12.65
N GLY A 168 -7.37 -18.14 12.12
CA GLY A 168 -6.25 -17.52 11.40
C GLY A 168 -6.70 -16.64 10.23
N LEU A 169 -7.79 -16.99 9.54
CA LEU A 169 -8.36 -16.19 8.44
C LEU A 169 -8.94 -14.86 8.91
N TYR A 170 -9.52 -14.81 10.11
CA TYR A 170 -10.04 -13.58 10.70
C TYR A 170 -8.91 -12.60 11.05
N LEU A 171 -7.67 -13.05 11.25
CA LEU A 171 -6.55 -12.14 11.54
C LEU A 171 -6.31 -11.13 10.42
N LEU A 172 -6.41 -11.54 9.15
CA LEU A 172 -6.28 -10.61 8.02
C LEU A 172 -7.48 -9.66 7.92
N THR A 173 -8.66 -10.14 8.30
CA THR A 173 -9.86 -9.30 8.37
C THR A 173 -9.71 -8.23 9.46
N LEU A 174 -9.23 -8.62 10.65
CA LEU A 174 -8.95 -7.71 11.76
C LEU A 174 -7.85 -6.71 11.41
N LEU A 175 -6.81 -7.16 10.71
CA LEU A 175 -5.73 -6.31 10.23
C LEU A 175 -6.27 -5.22 9.29
N ASN A 176 -7.01 -5.61 8.24
CA ASN A 176 -7.63 -4.63 7.34
C ASN A 176 -8.68 -3.77 8.05
N GLY A 177 -9.39 -4.31 9.06
CA GLY A 177 -10.28 -3.54 9.92
C GLY A 177 -9.55 -2.41 10.65
N GLY A 178 -8.42 -2.72 11.28
CA GLY A 178 -7.52 -1.73 11.89
C GLY A 178 -7.06 -0.68 10.87
N SER A 179 -6.74 -1.10 9.64
CA SER A 179 -6.35 -0.22 8.53
C SER A 179 -7.45 0.76 8.13
N ILE A 180 -8.73 0.37 8.12
CA ILE A 180 -9.84 1.29 7.84
C ILE A 180 -9.88 2.42 8.87
N PHE A 181 -9.82 2.08 10.17
CA PHE A 181 -9.79 3.09 11.24
C PHE A 181 -8.52 3.94 11.19
N GLY A 182 -7.38 3.32 10.91
CA GLY A 182 -6.11 4.02 10.71
C GLY A 182 -6.19 5.06 9.60
N ARG A 183 -6.82 4.74 8.47
CA ARG A 183 -7.02 5.68 7.36
C ARG A 183 -7.91 6.87 7.73
N LEU A 184 -8.96 6.68 8.53
CA LEU A 184 -9.85 7.78 8.88
C LEU A 184 -9.23 8.68 9.96
N VAL A 185 -8.70 8.08 11.02
CA VAL A 185 -8.14 8.80 12.17
C VAL A 185 -6.84 9.49 11.79
N ASN A 186 -5.89 8.75 11.21
CA ASN A 186 -4.54 9.29 11.02
C ASN A 186 -4.48 10.33 9.90
N ASN A 187 -5.28 10.19 8.85
CA ASN A 187 -5.40 11.26 7.84
C ASN A 187 -6.04 12.52 8.44
N SER A 188 -6.98 12.40 9.38
CA SER A 188 -7.55 13.56 10.08
C SER A 188 -6.56 14.26 11.01
N LEU A 189 -5.56 13.54 11.52
CA LEU A 189 -4.48 14.08 12.37
C LEU A 189 -3.36 14.74 11.57
N ALA A 190 -3.19 14.41 10.28
CA ALA A 190 -2.09 14.91 9.46
C ALA A 190 -2.00 16.45 9.38
N PRO A 191 -3.10 17.22 9.30
CA PRO A 191 -3.05 18.69 9.33
C PRO A 191 -2.54 19.28 10.66
N HIS A 192 -2.62 18.54 11.76
CA HIS A 192 -2.26 19.03 13.09
C HIS A 192 -0.85 18.61 13.52
N ILE A 193 -0.46 17.37 13.23
CA ILE A 193 0.81 16.78 13.67
C ILE A 193 1.91 16.92 12.61
N GLY A 194 1.53 17.04 11.33
CA GLY A 194 2.41 16.95 10.17
C GLY A 194 2.52 15.52 9.65
N ALA A 195 2.48 15.36 8.33
CA ALA A 195 2.58 14.08 7.65
C ALA A 195 3.91 13.37 7.90
N PHE A 196 5.05 14.09 7.88
CA PHE A 196 6.35 13.46 8.18
C PHE A 196 6.39 12.86 9.60
N ASN A 197 5.90 13.60 10.60
CA ASN A 197 5.89 13.18 12.00
C ASN A 197 5.04 11.93 12.22
N LEU A 198 3.86 11.91 11.61
CA LEU A 198 2.98 10.75 11.65
C LEU A 198 3.62 9.53 10.99
N VAL A 199 4.22 9.69 9.80
CA VAL A 199 4.80 8.57 9.05
C VAL A 199 5.98 7.95 9.80
N PHE A 200 7.04 8.68 10.16
CA PHE A 200 8.18 8.02 10.81
C PHE A 200 7.79 7.43 12.18
N GLY A 201 6.88 8.10 12.92
CA GLY A 201 6.36 7.58 14.18
C GLY A 201 5.60 6.28 14.01
N SER A 202 4.74 6.19 12.99
CA SER A 202 4.00 4.97 12.70
C SER A 202 4.90 3.84 12.21
N LEU A 203 5.97 4.15 11.46
CA LEU A 203 6.94 3.17 10.99
C LEU A 203 7.75 2.57 12.15
N TYR A 204 8.17 3.38 13.13
CA TYR A 204 8.79 2.85 14.35
C TYR A 204 7.81 1.98 15.15
N ALA A 205 6.55 2.37 15.27
CA ALA A 205 5.52 1.55 15.88
C ALA A 205 5.34 0.21 15.13
N CYS A 206 5.31 0.22 13.79
CA CYS A 206 5.24 -0.98 12.97
C CYS A 206 6.46 -1.89 13.18
N ALA A 207 7.67 -1.33 13.21
CA ALA A 207 8.89 -2.10 13.48
C ALA A 207 8.85 -2.77 14.86
N GLY A 208 8.44 -2.02 15.90
CA GLY A 208 8.26 -2.54 17.25
C GLY A 208 7.22 -3.67 17.31
N LEU A 209 6.06 -3.47 16.68
CA LEU A 209 5.04 -4.52 16.59
C LEU A 209 5.58 -5.78 15.89
N ILE A 210 6.30 -5.65 14.77
CA ILE A 210 6.90 -6.80 14.08
C ILE A 210 7.86 -7.54 15.01
N PHE A 211 8.67 -6.85 15.83
CA PHE A 211 9.50 -7.51 16.84
C PHE A 211 8.68 -8.28 17.89
N VAL A 212 7.59 -7.69 18.37
CA VAL A 212 6.68 -8.34 19.33
C VAL A 212 6.04 -9.61 18.75
N MET A 213 5.85 -9.68 17.42
CA MET A 213 5.30 -10.83 16.72
C MET A 213 6.00 -12.16 17.09
N GLN A 214 7.31 -12.13 17.42
CA GLN A 214 8.07 -13.33 17.80
C GLN A 214 7.53 -14.04 19.05
N ARG A 215 6.95 -13.26 19.98
CA ARG A 215 6.57 -13.73 21.32
C ARG A 215 5.09 -14.06 21.43
N ILE A 216 4.25 -13.47 20.58
CA ILE A 216 2.81 -13.72 20.57
C ILE A 216 2.50 -15.04 19.86
N LYS A 217 1.64 -15.86 20.47
CA LYS A 217 1.31 -17.22 20.00
C LYS A 217 -0.18 -17.52 20.06
N THR A 218 -0.91 -16.82 20.94
CA THR A 218 -2.34 -17.03 21.09
C THR A 218 -3.13 -16.24 20.04
N PHE A 219 -4.35 -16.68 19.75
CA PHE A 219 -5.22 -15.95 18.83
C PHE A 219 -5.55 -14.53 19.33
N ALA A 220 -5.79 -14.36 20.63
CA ALA A 220 -6.10 -13.06 21.20
C ALA A 220 -4.96 -12.06 21.01
N ASP A 221 -3.72 -12.47 21.28
CA ASP A 221 -2.55 -11.61 21.09
C ASP A 221 -2.33 -11.26 19.61
N LEU A 222 -2.52 -12.25 18.73
CA LEU A 222 -2.41 -12.06 17.28
C LEU A 222 -3.51 -11.16 16.73
N ALA A 223 -4.72 -11.21 17.30
CA ALA A 223 -5.82 -10.34 16.96
C ALA A 223 -5.53 -8.88 17.37
N CYS A 224 -5.05 -8.67 18.60
CA CYS A 224 -4.61 -7.34 19.06
C CYS A 224 -3.48 -6.79 18.19
N PHE A 225 -2.48 -7.62 17.89
CA PHE A 225 -1.39 -7.27 16.98
C PHE A 225 -1.92 -6.88 15.59
N ALA A 226 -2.86 -7.66 15.03
CA ALA A 226 -3.42 -7.40 13.71
C ALA A 226 -4.09 -6.02 13.64
N VAL A 227 -4.93 -5.69 14.61
CA VAL A 227 -5.64 -4.41 14.66
C VAL A 227 -4.65 -3.24 14.81
N LEU A 228 -3.72 -3.34 15.75
CA LEU A 228 -2.72 -2.29 15.99
C LEU A 228 -1.81 -2.08 14.78
N TYR A 229 -1.33 -3.18 14.18
CA TYR A 229 -0.48 -3.13 13.01
C TYR A 229 -1.21 -2.56 11.79
N GLY A 230 -2.46 -2.97 11.58
CA GLY A 230 -3.32 -2.42 10.54
C GLY A 230 -3.50 -0.91 10.69
N PHE A 231 -3.73 -0.44 11.92
CA PHE A 231 -3.89 0.98 12.24
C PHE A 231 -2.62 1.79 11.94
N THR A 232 -1.44 1.29 12.32
CA THR A 232 -0.17 2.02 12.17
C THR A 232 0.47 1.92 10.78
N SER A 233 0.25 0.82 10.06
CA SER A 233 0.90 0.59 8.75
C SER A 233 0.33 1.47 7.63
N GLU A 234 -0.94 1.88 7.74
CA GLU A 234 -1.63 2.65 6.68
C GLU A 234 -1.18 4.10 6.52
N LEU A 235 -0.51 4.68 7.52
CA LEU A 235 -0.03 6.06 7.42
C LEU A 235 1.00 6.21 6.30
N ASP A 236 1.86 5.20 6.13
CA ASP A 236 2.85 5.19 5.06
C ASP A 236 2.18 5.26 3.69
N ALA A 237 1.27 4.33 3.41
CA ALA A 237 0.55 4.28 2.13
C ALA A 237 -0.30 5.55 1.86
N SER A 238 -0.87 6.16 2.91
CA SER A 238 -1.76 7.32 2.77
C SER A 238 -1.01 8.65 2.64
N LEU A 239 0.06 8.85 3.41
CA LEU A 239 0.72 10.15 3.56
C LEU A 239 2.03 10.27 2.77
N MET A 240 2.69 9.15 2.43
CA MET A 240 3.94 9.19 1.66
C MET A 240 3.78 9.86 0.28
N PRO A 241 2.68 9.66 -0.48
CA PRO A 241 2.44 10.42 -1.71
C PRO A 241 2.40 11.94 -1.49
N ALA A 242 1.80 12.38 -0.38
CA ALA A 242 1.74 13.81 -0.03
C ALA A 242 3.13 14.36 0.33
N ILE A 243 3.94 13.57 1.04
CA ILE A 243 5.34 13.88 1.33
C ILE A 243 6.12 14.07 0.02
N PHE A 244 6.04 13.14 -0.94
CA PHE A 244 6.76 13.28 -2.22
C PHE A 244 6.36 14.51 -3.01
N VAL A 245 5.06 14.83 -3.03
CA VAL A 245 4.54 16.04 -3.70
C VAL A 245 4.99 17.32 -2.99
N SER A 246 5.20 17.31 -1.67
CA SER A 246 5.63 18.50 -0.92
C SER A 246 7.04 19.00 -1.25
N PHE A 247 7.86 18.13 -1.85
CA PHE A 247 9.20 18.48 -2.34
C PHE A 247 9.16 19.23 -3.68
N SER A 248 8.05 19.14 -4.41
CA SER A 248 7.87 19.86 -5.67
C SER A 248 7.80 21.37 -5.45
N ASP A 249 8.54 22.09 -6.28
CA ASP A 249 8.51 23.56 -6.27
C ASP A 249 7.42 24.10 -7.20
N TYR A 250 7.07 23.33 -8.24
CA TYR A 250 6.03 23.66 -9.22
C TYR A 250 4.97 22.55 -9.31
N PRO A 251 3.69 22.89 -9.58
CA PRO A 251 2.61 21.89 -9.75
C PRO A 251 2.88 20.84 -10.83
N GLU A 252 3.63 21.21 -11.86
CA GLU A 252 3.99 20.34 -12.99
C GLU A 252 4.89 19.17 -12.58
N GLU A 253 5.66 19.35 -11.49
CA GLU A 253 6.54 18.32 -10.98
C GLU A 253 5.80 17.26 -10.13
N TYR A 254 4.54 17.51 -9.74
CA TYR A 254 3.83 16.66 -8.76
C TYR A 254 3.71 15.21 -9.23
N ALA A 255 3.24 15.02 -10.47
CA ALA A 255 3.08 13.69 -11.04
C ALA A 255 4.43 13.00 -11.26
N VAL A 256 5.42 13.72 -11.79
CA VAL A 256 6.76 13.18 -12.09
C VAL A 256 7.46 12.72 -10.82
N ARG A 257 7.47 13.54 -9.75
CA ARG A 257 8.09 13.16 -8.47
C ARG A 257 7.38 11.96 -7.83
N LEU A 258 6.05 11.96 -7.83
CA LEU A 258 5.29 10.83 -7.30
C LEU A 258 5.60 9.52 -8.05
N SER A 259 5.57 9.55 -9.38
CA SER A 259 5.85 8.39 -10.22
C SER A 259 7.28 7.87 -10.05
N ILE A 260 8.28 8.75 -10.02
CA ILE A 260 9.67 8.34 -9.79
C ILE A 260 9.82 7.68 -8.41
N ALA A 261 9.22 8.25 -7.38
CA ALA A 261 9.30 7.69 -6.02
C ALA A 261 8.65 6.30 -5.92
N ILE A 262 7.44 6.12 -6.48
CA ILE A 262 6.75 4.83 -6.50
C ILE A 262 7.54 3.78 -7.32
N SER A 263 8.14 4.17 -8.44
CA SER A 263 8.96 3.27 -9.26
C SER A 263 10.20 2.76 -8.51
N VAL A 264 10.81 3.59 -7.66
CA VAL A 264 11.94 3.15 -6.81
C VAL A 264 11.46 2.15 -5.75
N VAL A 265 10.26 2.31 -5.21
CA VAL A 265 9.67 1.43 -4.18
C VAL A 265 9.24 0.06 -4.72
N ALA A 266 8.79 -0.02 -5.98
CA ALA A 266 8.22 -1.24 -6.54
C ALA A 266 9.14 -2.48 -6.45
N PRO A 267 10.46 -2.43 -6.72
CA PRO A 267 11.36 -3.56 -6.53
C PRO A 267 11.46 -4.05 -5.07
N ALA A 268 11.33 -3.17 -4.07
CA ALA A 268 11.34 -3.57 -2.65
C ALA A 268 10.10 -4.41 -2.32
N ILE A 269 8.93 -3.96 -2.79
CA ILE A 269 7.68 -4.69 -2.61
C ILE A 269 7.77 -6.08 -3.28
N LEU A 270 8.34 -6.14 -4.48
CA LEU A 270 8.53 -7.39 -5.22
C LEU A 270 9.49 -8.35 -4.50
N ALA A 271 10.65 -7.86 -4.06
CA ALA A 271 11.71 -8.68 -3.48
C ALA A 271 11.44 -9.10 -2.02
N GLY A 272 10.72 -8.27 -1.24
CA GLY A 272 10.58 -8.48 0.20
C GLY A 272 9.97 -9.84 0.56
N ASN A 273 8.89 -10.24 -0.11
CA ASN A 273 8.18 -11.49 0.17
C ASN A 273 9.00 -12.75 -0.18
N PRO A 274 9.62 -12.86 -1.37
CA PRO A 274 10.57 -13.93 -1.68
C PRO A 274 11.74 -14.00 -0.69
N ILE A 275 12.34 -12.86 -0.32
CA ILE A 275 13.43 -12.83 0.69
C ILE A 275 12.96 -13.44 2.01
N SER A 276 11.73 -13.13 2.45
CA SER A 276 11.19 -13.72 3.68
C SER A 276 10.89 -15.20 3.58
N GLY A 277 10.44 -15.67 2.42
CA GLY A 277 10.22 -17.09 2.18
C GLY A 277 11.55 -17.85 2.27
N ALA A 278 12.58 -17.32 1.62
CA ALA A 278 13.94 -17.86 1.68
C ALA A 278 14.51 -17.84 3.11
N LEU A 279 14.26 -16.80 3.90
CA LEU A 279 14.70 -16.72 5.30
C LEU A 279 13.89 -17.64 6.24
N LEU A 280 12.63 -17.94 5.90
CA LEU A 280 11.72 -18.71 6.73
C LEU A 280 12.06 -20.20 6.72
N GLU A 281 12.46 -20.77 5.58
CA GLU A 281 12.73 -22.21 5.46
C GLU A 281 14.06 -22.56 4.77
N PRO A 282 15.24 -22.22 5.32
CA PRO A 282 16.51 -22.50 4.66
C PRO A 282 16.92 -23.98 4.73
N THR A 283 16.41 -24.72 5.71
CA THR A 283 16.84 -26.09 6.06
C THR A 283 15.66 -27.06 6.23
N GLY A 284 14.49 -26.74 5.67
CA GLY A 284 13.27 -27.54 5.81
C GLY A 284 12.55 -27.42 7.16
N LYS A 285 13.02 -26.52 8.05
CA LYS A 285 12.35 -26.16 9.31
C LYS A 285 11.98 -24.67 9.32
N LEU A 286 10.72 -24.37 9.62
CA LEU A 286 10.20 -23.01 9.69
C LEU A 286 10.83 -22.24 10.85
N THR A 287 11.72 -21.30 10.53
CA THR A 287 12.44 -20.46 11.50
C THR A 287 11.94 -19.01 11.40
N TRP A 288 10.94 -18.68 12.22
CA TRP A 288 10.27 -17.37 12.18
C TRP A 288 11.13 -16.18 12.60
N GLN A 289 12.15 -16.39 13.43
CA GLN A 289 12.98 -15.29 13.94
C GLN A 289 13.72 -14.53 12.82
N ARG A 290 14.25 -15.24 11.83
CA ARG A 290 15.06 -14.66 10.73
C ARG A 290 14.28 -13.64 9.90
N PRO A 291 13.12 -13.98 9.30
CA PRO A 291 12.35 -13.01 8.54
C PRO A 291 11.80 -11.89 9.43
N ILE A 292 11.43 -12.17 10.69
CA ILE A 292 10.92 -11.12 11.59
C ILE A 292 11.99 -10.06 11.90
N ILE A 293 13.20 -10.48 12.28
CA ILE A 293 14.31 -9.56 12.56
C ILE A 293 14.66 -8.74 11.32
N PHE A 294 14.82 -9.40 10.17
CA PHE A 294 15.10 -8.72 8.91
C PHE A 294 14.06 -7.64 8.60
N ARG A 295 12.76 -8.01 8.64
CA ARG A 295 11.67 -7.09 8.31
C ARG A 295 11.59 -5.92 9.28
N ALA A 296 11.68 -6.16 10.59
CA ALA A 296 11.62 -5.10 11.58
C ALA A 296 12.78 -4.10 11.44
N ILE A 297 14.00 -4.59 11.19
CA ILE A 297 15.17 -3.73 10.94
C ILE A 297 14.98 -2.90 9.67
N MET A 298 14.48 -3.50 8.59
CA MET A 298 14.24 -2.77 7.33
C MET A 298 13.18 -1.67 7.49
N VAL A 299 12.10 -1.92 8.25
CA VAL A 299 11.11 -0.88 8.58
C VAL A 299 11.73 0.22 9.45
N ALA A 300 12.51 -0.12 10.48
CA ALA A 300 13.15 0.87 11.36
C ALA A 300 14.20 1.72 10.61
N LEU A 301 14.96 1.12 9.69
CA LEU A 301 15.87 1.82 8.81
C LEU A 301 15.09 2.79 7.90
N GLY A 302 14.00 2.32 7.31
CA GLY A 302 13.06 3.14 6.56
C GLY A 302 12.53 4.35 7.35
N ALA A 303 12.07 4.12 8.57
CA ALA A 303 11.62 5.18 9.50
C ALA A 303 12.71 6.22 9.74
N THR A 304 13.94 5.77 9.96
CA THR A 304 15.11 6.63 10.20
C THR A 304 15.41 7.48 8.96
N LEU A 305 15.32 6.91 7.76
CA LEU A 305 15.52 7.64 6.51
C LEU A 305 14.43 8.68 6.24
N VAL A 306 13.17 8.39 6.59
CA VAL A 306 12.08 9.36 6.54
C VAL A 306 12.33 10.50 7.53
N LEU A 307 12.82 10.20 8.74
CA LEU A 307 13.21 11.22 9.71
C LEU A 307 14.36 12.11 9.20
N VAL A 308 15.39 11.51 8.60
CA VAL A 308 16.49 12.26 7.97
C VAL A 308 15.97 13.13 6.82
N SER A 309 15.07 12.58 5.99
CA SER A 309 14.42 13.31 4.91
C SER A 309 13.66 14.53 5.43
N ARG A 310 12.93 14.40 6.54
CA ARG A 310 12.27 15.52 7.23
C ARG A 310 13.27 16.60 7.66
N ILE A 311 14.38 16.22 8.28
CA ILE A 311 15.40 17.17 8.74
C ILE A 311 15.97 17.95 7.54
N LEU A 312 16.24 17.27 6.42
CA LEU A 312 16.73 17.89 5.19
C LEU A 312 15.66 18.80 4.54
N TYR A 313 14.39 18.39 4.57
CA TYR A 313 13.27 19.19 4.09
C TYR A 313 13.14 20.52 4.85
N ILE A 314 13.16 20.47 6.18
CA ILE A 314 13.08 21.67 7.04
C ILE A 314 14.27 22.59 6.79
N LYS A 315 15.48 22.04 6.62
CA LYS A 315 16.66 22.84 6.27
C LYS A 315 16.53 23.54 4.92
N ARG A 316 15.83 22.92 3.95
CA ARG A 316 15.62 23.48 2.60
C ARG A 316 14.51 24.54 2.54
N LYS A 317 13.36 24.31 3.19
CA LYS A 317 12.16 25.17 3.09
C LYS A 317 12.01 26.20 4.22
N GLY A 318 12.86 26.16 5.26
CA GLY A 318 12.79 27.04 6.42
C GLY A 318 11.83 26.52 7.51
N LYS A 319 12.05 26.96 8.76
CA LYS A 319 11.23 26.54 9.92
C LYS A 319 9.79 27.08 9.77
N GLY A 320 8.79 26.21 9.71
CA GLY A 320 7.37 26.62 9.83
C GLY A 320 6.35 25.93 8.91
N GLN A 321 6.76 25.15 7.92
CA GLN A 321 5.81 24.38 7.10
C GLN A 321 5.51 23.02 7.75
N TRP A 322 4.29 22.87 8.25
CA TRP A 322 3.74 21.63 8.79
C TRP A 322 3.34 20.70 7.64
N VAL A 323 4.34 20.17 6.94
CA VAL A 323 4.21 18.94 6.17
C VAL A 323 4.78 17.80 6.99
#